data_AF-L7L912-F1
#
_entry.id   AF-L7L912-F1
#
_cell.length_a   1.000
_cell.length_b   1.000
_cell.length_c   1.000
_cell.angle_alpha   90.00
_cell.angle_beta   90.00
_cell.angle_gamma   90.00
#
_symmetry.space_group_name_H-M   'P 1'
#
loop_
_entity.id
_entity.type
_entity.pdbx_description
1 polymer ?
#
loop_
_entity_poly.entity_id
_entity_poly.type
_entity_poly.pdbx_seq_one_letter_code
_entity_poly.pdbx_strand_id
1 'polypeptide(L)'
;MPLLRDYTAEHERVINLGADAIRALDAGDTTAAQRFTGRLATQLRSHWRGEEDGIFAALLNNDDIFAAHIEPLIAEHRSLDQFLTVVDLTRSDHRDRLRAEVDGLQEHIAKEEDSLFPASLSALGGHEWDAAISAWQRAHPGEQLLES
;
A
#
# COMPACT_ATOMS: atom_id res chain seq x y z
N MET A 1 2.92 3.17 -18.00
CA MET A 1 1.52 2.79 -17.73
C MET A 1 0.99 3.70 -16.63
N PRO A 2 -0.11 4.45 -16.85
CA PRO A 2 -0.64 5.42 -15.86
C PRO A 2 -0.90 4.79 -14.49
N LEU A 3 -1.55 3.63 -14.43
CA LEU A 3 -1.86 2.96 -13.17
C LEU A 3 -0.64 2.69 -12.27
N LEU A 4 0.49 2.24 -12.83
CA LEU A 4 1.70 2.00 -12.03
C LEU A 4 2.27 3.30 -11.46
N ARG A 5 2.14 4.42 -12.18
CA ARG A 5 2.55 5.74 -11.69
C ARG A 5 1.68 6.19 -10.52
N ASP A 6 0.39 5.93 -10.58
CA ASP A 6 -0.54 6.22 -9.48
C ASP A 6 -0.19 5.40 -8.22
N TYR A 7 0.11 4.10 -8.36
CA TYR A 7 0.61 3.28 -7.24
C TYR A 7 1.92 3.82 -6.65
N THR A 8 2.91 4.19 -7.48
CA THR A 8 4.14 4.82 -6.98
C THR A 8 3.86 6.14 -6.26
N ALA A 9 2.95 6.96 -6.76
CA ALA A 9 2.56 8.18 -6.08
C ALA A 9 1.84 7.89 -4.73
N GLU A 10 1.08 6.79 -4.64
CA GLU A 10 0.48 6.31 -3.39
C GLU A 10 1.56 5.86 -2.39
N HIS A 11 2.55 5.10 -2.85
CA HIS A 11 3.73 4.70 -2.07
C HIS A 11 4.47 5.89 -1.46
N GLU A 12 4.76 6.91 -2.27
CA GLU A 12 5.37 8.15 -1.78
C GLU A 12 4.51 8.82 -0.69
N ARG A 13 3.18 8.85 -0.85
CA ARG A 13 2.27 9.43 0.15
C ARG A 13 2.31 8.65 1.47
N VAL A 14 2.26 7.32 1.43
CA VAL A 14 2.27 6.50 2.65
C VAL A 14 3.60 6.55 3.38
N ILE A 15 4.73 6.58 2.65
CA ILE A 15 6.06 6.78 3.25
C ILE A 15 6.15 8.14 3.95
N ASN A 16 5.66 9.21 3.31
CA ASN A 16 5.65 10.54 3.91
C ASN A 16 4.77 10.60 5.17
N LEU A 17 3.58 9.97 5.15
CA LEU A 17 2.70 9.90 6.31
C LEU A 17 3.30 9.08 7.46
N GLY A 18 3.97 7.97 7.15
CA GLY A 18 4.73 7.18 8.11
C GLY A 18 5.83 8.00 8.77
N ALA A 19 6.67 8.66 7.96
CA ALA A 19 7.72 9.54 8.46
C ALA A 19 7.18 10.70 9.32
N ASP A 20 6.06 11.31 8.94
CA ASP A 20 5.37 12.33 9.74
C ASP A 20 4.91 11.80 11.10
N ALA A 21 4.34 10.59 11.14
CA ALA A 21 3.94 9.94 12.39
C ALA A 21 5.14 9.69 13.31
N ILE A 22 6.25 9.18 12.75
CA ILE A 22 7.48 8.92 13.51
C ILE A 22 8.08 10.22 14.06
N ARG A 23 8.19 11.27 13.23
CA ARG A 23 8.69 12.58 13.68
C ARG A 23 7.82 13.18 14.80
N ALA A 24 6.50 13.04 14.72
CA ALA A 24 5.61 13.49 15.77
C ALA A 24 5.82 12.70 17.08
N LEU A 25 6.04 11.38 17.01
CA LEU A 25 6.39 10.57 18.17
C LEU A 25 7.72 10.99 18.80
N ASP A 26 8.75 11.26 17.99
CA ASP A 26 10.07 11.71 18.46
C ASP A 26 9.98 13.07 19.17
N ALA A 27 9.06 13.94 18.74
CA ALA A 27 8.76 15.22 19.38
C ALA A 27 7.85 15.11 20.62
N GLY A 28 7.36 13.92 20.95
CA GLY A 28 6.40 13.70 22.05
C GLY A 28 4.97 14.16 21.73
N ASP A 29 4.65 14.52 20.49
CA ASP A 29 3.31 14.90 20.06
C ASP A 29 2.51 13.67 19.62
N THR A 30 2.02 12.93 20.62
CA THR A 30 1.18 11.73 20.40
C THR A 30 -0.12 12.05 19.65
N THR A 31 -0.65 13.27 19.79
CA THR A 31 -1.90 13.67 19.10
C THR A 31 -1.66 13.82 17.60
N ALA A 32 -0.59 14.51 17.20
CA ALA A 32 -0.22 14.61 15.80
C ALA A 32 0.16 13.25 15.22
N ALA A 33 0.91 12.43 15.96
CA ALA A 33 1.25 11.08 15.54
C ALA A 33 -0.01 10.24 15.25
N GLN A 34 -0.99 10.24 16.16
CA GLN A 34 -2.25 9.50 15.96
C GLN A 34 -3.00 9.98 14.72
N ARG A 35 -3.02 11.29 14.46
CA ARG A 35 -3.64 11.86 13.25
C ARG A 35 -2.93 11.38 11.98
N PHE A 36 -1.59 11.38 11.95
CA PHE A 36 -0.84 10.89 10.80
C PHE A 36 -1.04 9.38 10.58
N THR A 37 -1.00 8.58 11.66
CA THR A 37 -1.29 7.14 11.59
C THR A 37 -2.70 6.85 11.09
N GLY A 38 -3.71 7.63 11.48
CA GLY A 38 -5.07 7.47 10.95
C GLY A 38 -5.17 7.78 9.45
N ARG A 39 -4.44 8.79 8.97
CA ARG A 39 -4.34 9.10 7.54
C ARG A 39 -3.59 8.02 6.77
N LEU A 40 -2.49 7.51 7.33
CA LEU A 40 -1.73 6.39 6.78
C LEU A 40 -2.63 5.17 6.59
N ALA A 41 -3.39 4.79 7.62
CA ALA A 41 -4.32 3.66 7.55
C ALA A 41 -5.41 3.84 6.49
N THR A 42 -5.91 5.06 6.32
CA THR A 42 -6.91 5.35 5.28
C THR A 42 -6.33 5.19 3.88
N GLN A 43 -5.12 5.72 3.64
CA GLN A 43 -4.44 5.62 2.34
C GLN A 43 -4.04 4.18 2.01
N LEU A 44 -3.45 3.45 2.97
CA LEU A 44 -3.06 2.05 2.75
C LEU A 44 -4.26 1.16 2.41
N ARG A 45 -5.41 1.36 3.05
CA ARG A 45 -6.61 0.54 2.76
C ARG A 45 -7.15 0.73 1.35
N SER A 46 -7.16 1.97 0.82
CA SER A 46 -7.60 2.19 -0.56
C SER A 46 -6.56 1.65 -1.55
N HIS A 47 -5.28 1.88 -1.26
CA HIS A 47 -4.15 1.37 -2.03
C HIS A 47 -4.18 -0.16 -2.16
N TRP A 48 -4.14 -0.90 -1.04
CA TRP A 48 -4.19 -2.36 -1.03
C TRP A 48 -5.41 -2.93 -1.72
N ARG A 49 -6.57 -2.28 -1.54
CA ARG A 49 -7.78 -2.70 -2.24
C ARG A 49 -7.64 -2.55 -3.76
N GLY A 50 -7.04 -1.45 -4.23
CA GLY A 50 -6.76 -1.24 -5.64
C GLY A 50 -5.85 -2.33 -6.22
N GLU A 51 -4.81 -2.70 -5.48
CA GLU A 51 -3.86 -3.73 -5.89
C GLU A 51 -4.46 -5.13 -5.88
N GLU A 52 -5.06 -5.52 -4.75
CA GLU A 52 -5.63 -6.85 -4.53
C GLU A 52 -6.81 -7.14 -5.47
N ASP A 53 -7.76 -6.20 -5.60
CA ASP A 53 -8.90 -6.35 -6.52
C ASP A 53 -8.50 -6.09 -7.99
N GLY A 54 -7.29 -5.57 -8.22
CA GLY A 54 -6.81 -5.09 -9.51
C GLY A 54 -5.62 -5.87 -10.03
N ILE A 55 -4.42 -5.28 -9.93
CA ILE A 55 -3.22 -5.81 -10.58
C ILE A 55 -2.82 -7.20 -10.05
N PHE A 56 -3.02 -7.47 -8.76
CA PHE A 56 -2.73 -8.79 -8.17
C PHE A 56 -3.72 -9.83 -8.68
N ALA A 57 -5.01 -9.54 -8.64
CA ALA A 57 -6.03 -10.43 -9.21
C ALA A 57 -5.77 -10.70 -10.71
N ALA A 58 -5.37 -9.68 -11.48
CA ALA A 58 -5.05 -9.84 -12.89
C ALA A 58 -3.85 -10.78 -13.12
N LEU A 59 -2.77 -10.63 -12.32
CA LEU A 59 -1.59 -11.50 -12.39
C LEU A 59 -1.90 -12.95 -11.98
N LEU A 60 -2.64 -13.14 -10.89
CA LEU A 60 -3.03 -14.47 -10.42
C LEU A 60 -3.94 -15.21 -11.42
N ASN A 61 -4.77 -14.49 -12.16
CA ASN A 61 -5.61 -15.09 -13.21
C ASN A 61 -4.81 -15.48 -14.47
N ASN A 62 -3.60 -14.95 -14.64
CA ASN A 62 -2.77 -15.19 -15.81
C ASN A 62 -1.85 -16.41 -15.62
N ASP A 63 -1.17 -16.50 -14.47
CA ASP A 63 -0.24 -17.60 -14.17
C ASP A 63 -0.06 -17.81 -12.65
N ASP A 64 -0.08 -19.07 -12.21
CA ASP A 64 0.12 -19.48 -10.82
C ASP A 64 1.52 -19.11 -10.28
N ILE A 65 2.50 -18.86 -11.15
CA ILE A 65 3.86 -18.46 -10.74
C ILE A 65 3.87 -17.18 -9.88
N PHE A 66 2.88 -16.30 -10.06
CA PHE A 66 2.77 -15.06 -9.30
C PHE A 66 2.25 -15.27 -7.87
N ALA A 67 1.59 -16.39 -7.57
CA ALA A 67 1.03 -16.67 -6.25
C ALA A 67 2.11 -16.65 -5.16
N ALA A 68 3.28 -17.25 -5.42
CA ALA A 68 4.40 -17.28 -4.48
C ALA A 68 4.95 -15.89 -4.14
N HIS A 69 4.72 -14.89 -5.00
CA HIS A 69 5.13 -13.50 -4.79
C HIS A 69 4.02 -12.65 -4.18
N ILE A 70 2.75 -12.88 -4.57
CA ILE A 70 1.59 -12.07 -4.15
C ILE A 70 1.05 -12.49 -2.78
N GLU A 71 0.98 -13.79 -2.47
CA GLU A 71 0.43 -14.25 -1.20
C GLU A 71 1.14 -13.66 0.03
N PRO A 72 2.49 -13.54 0.06
CA PRO A 72 3.19 -12.85 1.14
C PRO A 72 2.83 -11.36 1.25
N LEU A 73 2.65 -10.64 0.13
CA LEU A 73 2.28 -9.22 0.14
C LEU A 73 0.89 -9.03 0.74
N ILE A 74 -0.08 -9.84 0.33
CA ILE A 74 -1.43 -9.81 0.91
C ILE A 74 -1.38 -10.11 2.42
N ALA A 75 -0.55 -11.06 2.85
CA ALA A 75 -0.37 -11.36 4.27
C ALA A 75 0.23 -10.15 5.04
N GLU A 76 1.19 -9.45 4.45
CA GLU A 76 1.75 -8.20 4.97
C GLU A 76 0.66 -7.11 5.10
N HIS A 77 -0.18 -6.92 4.06
CA HIS A 77 -1.33 -6.00 4.13
C HIS A 77 -2.26 -6.33 5.30
N ARG A 78 -2.62 -7.62 5.46
CA ARG A 78 -3.55 -8.04 6.50
C ARG A 78 -2.96 -7.87 7.90
N SER A 79 -1.68 -8.17 8.07
CA SER A 79 -0.97 -7.95 9.33
C SER A 79 -0.97 -6.48 9.71
N LEU A 80 -0.61 -5.60 8.77
CA LEU A 80 -0.53 -4.17 9.04
C LEU A 80 -1.93 -3.54 9.25
N ASP A 81 -2.95 -3.92 8.48
CA ASP A 81 -4.32 -3.42 8.68
C ASP A 81 -4.88 -3.80 10.07
N GLN A 82 -4.61 -5.02 10.52
CA GLN A 82 -5.00 -5.47 11.86
C GLN A 82 -4.35 -4.61 12.94
N PHE A 83 -3.04 -4.34 12.80
CA PHE A 83 -2.33 -3.45 13.72
C PHE A 83 -2.90 -2.03 13.70
N LEU A 84 -3.06 -1.42 12.51
CA LEU A 84 -3.58 -0.06 12.34
C LEU A 84 -5.02 0.11 12.84
N THR A 85 -5.79 -0.96 12.91
CA THR A 85 -7.16 -0.95 13.47
C THR A 85 -7.16 -0.79 14.99
N VAL A 86 -6.14 -1.32 15.68
CA VAL A 86 -6.10 -1.38 17.15
C VAL A 86 -5.01 -0.50 17.77
N VAL A 87 -4.22 0.18 16.95
CA VAL A 87 -3.07 0.97 17.38
C VAL A 87 -3.48 2.06 18.39
N ASP A 88 -2.66 2.18 19.44
CA ASP A 88 -2.84 3.11 20.54
C ASP A 88 -1.46 3.64 20.92
N LEU A 89 -1.16 4.86 20.46
CA LEU A 89 0.17 5.45 20.60
C LEU A 89 0.46 5.98 22.00
N THR A 90 -0.48 5.86 22.95
CA THR A 90 -0.17 6.08 24.37
C THR A 90 0.70 4.94 24.93
N ARG A 91 0.66 3.75 24.33
CA ARG A 91 1.44 2.59 24.75
C ARG A 91 2.78 2.50 24.03
N SER A 92 3.84 2.18 24.77
CA SER A 92 5.20 2.10 24.20
C SER A 92 5.36 0.97 23.19
N ASP A 93 4.80 -0.20 23.48
CA ASP A 93 4.84 -1.37 22.59
C ASP A 93 4.18 -1.08 21.24
N HIS A 94 3.08 -0.33 21.23
CA HIS A 94 2.42 0.10 20.00
C HIS A 94 3.24 1.15 19.22
N ARG A 95 3.95 2.06 19.91
CA ARG A 95 4.87 2.99 19.24
C ARG A 95 6.05 2.26 18.60
N ASP A 96 6.62 1.29 19.30
CA ASP A 96 7.73 0.47 18.80
C ASP A 96 7.27 -0.36 17.60
N ARG A 97 6.06 -0.94 17.67
CA ARG A 97 5.47 -1.65 16.53
C ARG A 97 5.23 -0.70 15.35
N LEU A 98 4.68 0.49 15.56
CA LEU A 98 4.47 1.45 14.47
C LEU A 98 5.79 1.79 13.75
N ARG A 99 6.89 1.97 14.48
CA ARG A 99 8.22 2.19 13.88
C ARG A 99 8.63 1.02 12.98
N ALA A 100 8.54 -0.20 13.51
CA ALA A 100 8.88 -1.39 12.74
C ALA A 100 8.02 -1.56 11.48
N GLU A 101 6.73 -1.24 11.55
CA GLU A 101 5.83 -1.30 10.40
C GLU A 101 6.15 -0.21 9.36
N VAL A 102 6.44 1.03 9.81
CA VAL A 102 6.83 2.12 8.90
C VAL A 102 8.16 1.83 8.21
N ASP A 103 9.13 1.24 8.93
CA ASP A 103 10.40 0.80 8.33
C ASP A 103 10.16 -0.34 7.31
N GLY A 104 9.30 -1.31 7.67
CA GLY A 104 8.94 -2.44 6.80
C GLY A 104 8.20 -2.05 5.52
N LEU A 105 7.50 -0.91 5.48
CA LEU A 105 6.83 -0.42 4.27
C LEU A 105 7.80 -0.22 3.10
N GLN A 106 9.04 0.19 3.35
CA GLN A 106 10.03 0.38 2.27
C GLN A 106 10.38 -0.95 1.60
N GLU A 107 10.57 -2.01 2.40
CA GLU A 107 10.86 -3.35 1.88
C GLU A 107 9.66 -3.94 1.14
N HIS A 108 8.45 -3.68 1.63
CA HIS A 108 7.21 -4.06 0.98
C HIS A 108 7.07 -3.40 -0.40
N ILE A 109 7.18 -2.07 -0.46
CA ILE A 109 7.11 -1.28 -1.70
C ILE A 109 8.18 -1.73 -2.70
N ALA A 110 9.40 -2.05 -2.24
CA ALA A 110 10.46 -2.52 -3.12
C ALA A 110 10.11 -3.87 -3.78
N LYS A 111 9.46 -4.80 -3.08
CA LYS A 111 9.00 -6.07 -3.68
C LYS A 111 8.00 -5.82 -4.81
N GLU A 112 7.18 -4.79 -4.68
CA GLU A 112 6.19 -4.43 -5.70
C GLU A 112 6.83 -3.66 -6.86
N GLU A 113 7.48 -2.54 -6.58
CA GLU A 113 8.00 -1.64 -7.62
C GLU A 113 9.19 -2.21 -8.39
N ASP A 114 10.08 -2.96 -7.73
CA ASP A 114 11.28 -3.49 -8.38
C ASP A 114 11.06 -4.88 -8.99
N SER A 115 10.00 -5.60 -8.59
CA SER A 115 9.75 -6.96 -9.06
C SER A 115 8.38 -7.14 -9.69
N LEU A 116 7.29 -6.94 -8.93
CA LEU A 116 5.95 -7.32 -9.38
C LEU A 116 5.41 -6.38 -10.48
N PHE A 117 5.58 -5.08 -10.33
CA PHE A 117 5.13 -4.07 -11.30
C PHE A 117 5.89 -4.21 -12.63
N PRO A 118 7.22 -4.37 -12.69
CA PRO A 118 7.92 -4.66 -13.94
C PRO A 118 7.46 -5.95 -14.61
N ALA A 119 7.22 -7.01 -13.84
CA ALA A 119 6.72 -8.27 -14.38
C ALA A 119 5.32 -8.13 -15.01
N SER A 120 4.45 -7.32 -14.39
CA SER A 120 3.10 -7.08 -14.90
C SER A 120 3.07 -6.45 -16.31
N LEU A 121 4.07 -5.63 -16.66
CA LEU A 121 4.17 -5.01 -17.98
C LEU A 121 4.35 -6.04 -19.10
N SER A 122 4.94 -7.19 -18.79
CA SER A 122 5.18 -8.28 -19.76
C SER A 122 4.09 -9.35 -19.70
N ALA A 123 3.42 -9.50 -18.56
CA ALA A 123 2.42 -10.55 -18.34
C ALA A 123 0.98 -10.12 -18.71
N LEU A 124 0.63 -8.85 -18.51
CA LEU A 124 -0.74 -8.38 -18.66
C LEU A 124 -1.00 -7.77 -20.05
N GLY A 125 -2.09 -8.19 -20.69
CA GLY A 125 -2.63 -7.59 -21.89
C GLY A 125 -3.61 -6.45 -21.60
N GLY A 126 -4.15 -5.84 -22.67
CA GLY A 126 -5.00 -4.65 -22.56
C GLY A 126 -6.26 -4.88 -21.71
N HIS A 127 -6.91 -6.03 -21.85
CA HIS A 127 -8.13 -6.31 -21.09
C HIS A 127 -7.87 -6.52 -19.58
N GLU A 128 -6.73 -7.10 -19.21
CA GLU A 128 -6.31 -7.21 -17.82
C GLU A 128 -5.97 -5.85 -17.24
N TRP A 129 -5.30 -4.99 -18.01
CA TRP A 129 -5.02 -3.60 -17.61
C TRP A 129 -6.30 -2.78 -17.40
N ASP A 130 -7.29 -2.90 -18.30
CA ASP A 130 -8.58 -2.22 -18.14
C ASP A 130 -9.32 -2.69 -16.88
N ALA A 131 -9.25 -3.99 -16.58
CA ALA A 131 -9.82 -4.55 -15.35
C ALA A 131 -9.13 -4.02 -14.09
N ALA A 132 -7.79 -3.97 -14.09
CA ALA A 132 -7.00 -3.44 -12.99
C ALA A 132 -7.27 -1.93 -12.76
N ILE A 133 -7.35 -1.13 -13.83
CA ILE A 133 -7.73 0.29 -13.77
C ILE A 133 -9.14 0.44 -13.19
N SER A 134 -10.09 -0.37 -13.65
CA SER A 134 -11.45 -0.34 -13.13
C SER A 134 -11.52 -0.70 -11.64
N ALA A 135 -10.67 -1.62 -11.18
CA ALA A 135 -10.54 -1.96 -9.76
C ALA A 135 -9.97 -0.81 -8.94
N TRP A 136 -8.89 -0.18 -9.41
CA TRP A 136 -8.31 1.00 -8.80
C TRP A 136 -9.33 2.14 -8.65
N GLN A 137 -10.12 2.42 -9.70
CA GLN A 137 -11.17 3.45 -9.66
C GLN A 137 -12.26 3.16 -8.62
N ARG A 138 -12.59 1.89 -8.37
CA ARG A 138 -13.54 1.50 -7.31
C ARG A 138 -12.94 1.68 -5.92
N ALA A 139 -11.63 1.52 -5.77
CA ALA A 139 -10.92 1.76 -4.52
C ALA A 139 -10.73 3.27 -4.24
N HIS A 140 -10.70 4.09 -5.28
CA HIS A 140 -10.48 5.55 -5.23
C HIS A 140 -11.67 6.34 -5.81
N PRO A 141 -12.85 6.32 -5.16
CA PRO A 141 -14.04 6.96 -5.70
C PRO A 141 -13.87 8.49 -5.82
N GLY A 142 -14.01 8.98 -7.05
CA GLY A 142 -13.90 10.42 -7.35
C GLY A 142 -12.49 10.90 -7.68
N GLU A 143 -11.49 10.00 -7.65
CA GLU A 143 -10.15 10.28 -8.12
C GLU A 143 -10.00 9.90 -9.61
N GLN A 144 -9.02 10.51 -10.28
CA GLN A 144 -8.65 10.21 -11.65
C GLN A 144 -7.18 9.83 -11.67
N LEU A 145 -6.83 8.88 -12.55
CA LEU A 145 -5.43 8.52 -12.78
C LEU A 145 -4.63 9.76 -13.21
N LEU A 146 -3.36 9.80 -12.82
CA LEU A 146 -2.46 10.89 -13.20
C LEU A 146 -2.31 10.97 -14.73
N GLU A 147 -2.60 12.15 -15.28
CA GLU A 147 -2.40 12.40 -16.71
C GLU A 147 -0.90 12.37 -17.09
N SER A 148 -0.65 12.06 -18.36
CA SER A 148 0.69 11.91 -18.95
C SER A 148 1.41 13.24 -19.04
#